data_AF-A0A2T5K524-F1
#
_entry.id   AF-A0A2T5K524-F1
#
_cell.length_a   1.000
_cell.length_b   1.000
_cell.length_c   1.000
_cell.angle_alpha   90.00
_cell.angle_beta   90.00
_cell.angle_gamma   90.00
#
_symmetry.space_group_name_H-M   'P 1'
#
loop_
_entity.id
_entity.type
_entity.pdbx_description
1 polymer ?
#
loop_
_entity_poly.entity_id
_entity_poly.type
_entity_poly.pdbx_seq_one_letter_code
_entity_poly.pdbx_strand_id
1 'polypeptide(L)'
;MVVQGGKEMLIPAVWGGTVLVAFAGGLYVGGYWNEAGHSLETIAEQKKEIRIDGERDDVSNAAGTQAVAVQEKIRTVFKDRIIYRDREVPYEVTLRTDRGCVIPKYFVSMWNSANQGAVPDAAGGIDESASDVGLTDVERQKELESEVCIANTEQLIGLQDWVAQQLAVK
;
A
#
# COMPACT_ATOMS: atom_id res chain seq x y z
N MET A 1 -86.70 33.07 -36.02
CA MET A 1 -86.00 32.12 -35.13
C MET A 1 -85.36 31.09 -36.05
N VAL A 2 -84.07 31.21 -36.43
CA VAL A 2 -82.86 30.84 -35.65
C VAL A 2 -82.98 29.35 -35.27
N VAL A 3 -82.22 28.39 -35.81
CA VAL A 3 -80.75 28.27 -35.90
C VAL A 3 -80.38 27.32 -37.07
N GLN A 4 -79.48 27.76 -37.96
CA GLN A 4 -78.52 26.88 -38.65
C GLN A 4 -77.32 26.67 -37.73
N GLY A 5 -76.75 25.46 -37.69
CA GLY A 5 -75.39 25.25 -37.19
C GLY A 5 -75.24 24.01 -36.32
N GLY A 6 -74.46 23.03 -36.78
CA GLY A 6 -74.11 21.88 -35.93
C GLY A 6 -73.42 20.69 -36.59
N LYS A 7 -72.72 20.86 -37.73
CA LYS A 7 -71.97 19.74 -38.35
C LYS A 7 -70.51 20.04 -38.71
N GLU A 8 -70.02 21.26 -38.52
CA GLU A 8 -68.67 21.64 -38.98
C GLU A 8 -67.58 21.60 -37.90
N MET A 9 -67.93 21.30 -36.63
CA MET A 9 -66.98 21.43 -35.51
C MET A 9 -66.37 20.11 -35.00
N LEU A 10 -66.64 18.98 -35.66
CA LEU A 10 -66.14 17.65 -35.24
C LEU A 10 -64.94 17.16 -36.06
N ILE A 11 -64.78 17.62 -37.30
CA ILE A 11 -63.69 17.19 -38.18
C ILE A 11 -62.34 17.81 -37.76
N PRO A 12 -62.20 19.14 -37.52
CA PRO A 12 -60.90 19.70 -37.12
C PRO A 12 -60.46 19.26 -35.71
N ALA A 13 -61.42 18.94 -34.83
CA ALA A 13 -61.13 18.47 -33.47
C ALA A 13 -60.53 17.05 -33.45
N VAL A 14 -61.00 16.15 -34.32
CA VAL A 14 -60.46 14.78 -34.43
C VAL A 14 -59.05 14.77 -35.02
N TRP A 15 -58.78 15.62 -36.01
CA TRP A 15 -57.44 15.78 -36.58
C TRP A 15 -56.46 16.46 -35.61
N GLY A 16 -56.93 17.40 -34.78
CA GLY A 16 -56.10 18.00 -33.72
C GLY A 16 -55.66 16.97 -32.67
N GLY A 17 -56.54 16.04 -32.29
CA GLY A 17 -56.25 14.99 -31.33
C GLY A 17 -55.20 13.97 -31.81
N THR A 18 -55.26 13.54 -33.07
CA THR A 18 -54.31 12.56 -33.63
C THR A 18 -52.90 13.13 -33.77
N VAL A 19 -52.78 14.41 -34.16
CA VAL A 19 -51.48 15.10 -34.24
C VAL A 19 -50.84 15.23 -32.86
N LEU A 20 -51.62 15.56 -31.83
CA LEU A 20 -51.13 15.65 -30.45
C LEU A 20 -50.62 14.31 -29.91
N VAL A 21 -51.34 13.21 -30.17
CA VAL A 21 -50.91 11.86 -29.75
C VAL A 21 -49.65 11.43 -30.49
N ALA A 22 -49.55 11.70 -31.80
CA ALA A 22 -48.35 11.40 -32.58
C ALA A 22 -47.13 12.21 -32.10
N PHE A 23 -47.33 13.48 -31.75
CA PHE A 23 -46.26 14.34 -31.24
C PHE A 23 -45.81 13.93 -29.83
N ALA A 24 -46.77 13.60 -28.95
CA ALA A 24 -46.47 13.08 -27.61
C ALA A 24 -45.75 11.73 -27.68
N GLY A 25 -46.17 10.83 -28.58
CA GLY A 25 -45.49 9.56 -28.83
C GLY A 25 -44.08 9.74 -29.37
N GLY A 26 -43.87 10.68 -30.29
CA GLY A 26 -42.56 11.01 -30.83
C GLY A 26 -41.59 11.56 -29.78
N LEU A 27 -42.06 12.44 -28.89
CA LEU A 27 -41.27 12.97 -27.78
C LEU A 27 -40.93 11.90 -26.74
N TYR A 28 -41.88 11.02 -26.42
CA TYR A 28 -41.66 9.94 -25.46
C TYR A 28 -40.64 8.93 -25.97
N VAL A 29 -40.78 8.49 -27.23
CA VAL A 29 -39.84 7.56 -27.85
C VAL A 29 -38.47 8.23 -28.01
N GLY A 30 -38.40 9.45 -28.54
CA GLY A 30 -37.14 10.19 -28.71
C GLY A 30 -36.38 10.43 -27.40
N GLY A 31 -37.08 10.74 -26.30
CA GLY A 31 -36.47 10.87 -24.97
C GLY A 31 -35.86 9.56 -24.48
N TYR A 32 -36.55 8.44 -24.67
CA TYR A 32 -36.06 7.10 -24.26
C TYR A 32 -34.79 6.67 -25.02
N TRP A 33 -34.70 6.97 -26.33
CA TRP A 33 -33.49 6.68 -27.12
C TRP A 33 -32.30 7.56 -26.72
N ASN A 34 -32.54 8.82 -26.39
CA ASN A 34 -31.49 9.76 -25.98
C ASN A 34 -30.89 9.38 -24.60
N GLU A 35 -31.74 8.93 -23.68
CA GLU A 35 -31.32 8.50 -22.33
C GLU A 35 -30.61 7.13 -22.36
N ALA A 36 -31.03 6.21 -23.24
CA ALA A 36 -30.33 4.96 -23.49
C ALA A 36 -28.90 5.18 -24.04
N GLY A 37 -28.73 6.16 -24.94
CA GLY A 37 -27.42 6.54 -25.49
C GLY A 37 -26.44 7.02 -24.41
N HIS A 38 -26.88 7.93 -23.53
CA HIS A 38 -26.06 8.42 -22.41
C HIS A 38 -25.78 7.34 -21.35
N SER A 39 -26.74 6.44 -21.09
CA SER A 39 -26.53 5.32 -20.15
C SER A 39 -25.49 4.32 -20.64
N LEU A 40 -25.41 4.07 -21.95
CA LEU A 40 -24.41 3.16 -22.54
C LEU A 40 -22.99 3.74 -22.47
N GLU A 41 -22.86 5.04 -22.69
CA GLU A 41 -21.57 5.75 -22.62
C GLU A 41 -21.03 5.76 -21.18
N THR A 42 -21.88 6.08 -20.20
CA THR A 42 -21.52 6.06 -18.77
C THR A 42 -21.18 4.65 -18.28
N ILE A 43 -21.90 3.61 -18.71
CA ILE A 43 -21.56 2.22 -18.38
C ILE A 43 -20.23 1.78 -19.02
N ALA A 44 -19.91 2.28 -20.22
CA ALA A 44 -18.65 1.96 -20.89
C ALA A 44 -17.44 2.64 -20.22
N GLU A 45 -17.60 3.85 -19.71
CA GLU A 45 -16.58 4.54 -18.91
C GLU A 45 -16.41 3.88 -17.55
N GLN A 46 -17.51 3.58 -16.84
CA GLN A 46 -17.46 2.87 -15.55
C GLN A 46 -16.81 1.50 -15.66
N LYS A 47 -17.04 0.75 -16.76
CA LYS A 47 -16.37 -0.55 -16.98
C LYS A 47 -14.86 -0.43 -17.15
N LYS A 48 -14.36 0.69 -17.70
CA LYS A 48 -12.92 0.93 -17.82
C LYS A 48 -12.32 1.24 -16.46
N GLU A 49 -13.00 2.04 -15.65
CA GLU A 49 -12.58 2.37 -14.27
C GLU A 49 -12.55 1.12 -13.39
N ILE A 50 -13.62 0.30 -13.40
CA ILE A 50 -13.69 -0.97 -12.64
C ILE A 50 -12.59 -1.96 -13.09
N ARG A 51 -12.26 -2.01 -14.38
CA ARG A 51 -11.20 -2.90 -14.88
C ARG A 51 -9.82 -2.45 -14.39
N ILE A 52 -9.55 -1.15 -14.41
CA ILE A 52 -8.30 -0.59 -13.88
C ILE A 52 -8.22 -0.85 -12.38
N ASP A 53 -9.29 -0.59 -11.62
CA ASP A 53 -9.30 -0.84 -10.18
C ASP A 53 -9.09 -2.32 -9.84
N GLY A 54 -9.69 -3.25 -10.60
CA GLY A 54 -9.45 -4.68 -10.44
C GLY A 54 -7.99 -5.08 -10.71
N GLU A 55 -7.37 -4.54 -11.76
CA GLU A 55 -5.95 -4.78 -12.05
C GLU A 55 -5.04 -4.19 -10.96
N ARG A 56 -5.41 -3.04 -10.38
CA ARG A 56 -4.68 -2.42 -9.25
C ARG A 56 -4.80 -3.22 -7.96
N ASP A 57 -5.95 -3.83 -7.71
CA ASP A 57 -6.20 -4.70 -6.56
C ASP A 57 -5.39 -5.99 -6.67
N ASP A 58 -5.30 -6.59 -7.86
CA ASP A 58 -4.47 -7.78 -8.10
C ASP A 58 -2.98 -7.51 -7.90
N VAL A 59 -2.48 -6.38 -8.40
CA VAL A 59 -1.09 -5.92 -8.17
C VAL A 59 -0.82 -5.70 -6.69
N SER A 60 -1.79 -5.17 -5.94
CA SER A 60 -1.66 -4.92 -4.50
C SER A 60 -1.67 -6.21 -3.68
N ASN A 61 -2.51 -7.18 -4.04
CA ASN A 61 -2.57 -8.50 -3.41
C ASN A 61 -1.28 -9.31 -3.67
N ALA A 62 -0.75 -9.27 -4.88
CA ALA A 62 0.50 -9.93 -5.24
C ALA A 62 1.70 -9.30 -4.50
N ALA A 63 1.80 -7.97 -4.45
CA ALA A 63 2.86 -7.29 -3.71
C ALA A 63 2.80 -7.56 -2.20
N GLY A 64 1.61 -7.59 -1.61
CA GLY A 64 1.42 -7.90 -0.19
C GLY A 64 1.89 -9.30 0.19
N THR A 65 1.55 -10.32 -0.61
CA THR A 65 2.00 -11.69 -0.37
C THR A 65 3.51 -11.87 -0.53
N GLN A 66 4.12 -11.21 -1.51
CA GLN A 66 5.57 -11.23 -1.71
C GLN A 66 6.32 -10.55 -0.56
N ALA A 67 5.84 -9.40 -0.07
CA ALA A 67 6.46 -8.68 1.04
C ALA A 67 6.49 -9.52 2.34
N VAL A 68 5.41 -10.25 2.64
CA VAL A 68 5.33 -11.14 3.80
C VAL A 68 6.33 -12.30 3.66
N ALA A 69 6.41 -12.93 2.49
CA ALA A 69 7.33 -14.05 2.24
C ALA A 69 8.81 -13.63 2.34
N VAL A 70 9.15 -12.44 1.83
CA VAL A 70 10.52 -11.90 1.92
C VAL A 70 10.89 -11.60 3.38
N GLN A 71 9.98 -11.00 4.15
CA GLN A 71 10.21 -10.73 5.57
C GLN A 71 10.40 -12.02 6.38
N GLU A 72 9.60 -13.05 6.12
CA GLU A 72 9.75 -14.36 6.77
C GLU A 72 11.10 -15.00 6.43
N LYS A 73 11.50 -14.96 5.15
CA LYS A 73 12.81 -15.46 4.72
C LYS A 73 13.97 -14.75 5.43
N ILE A 74 13.95 -13.42 5.51
CA ILE A 74 14.98 -12.67 6.24
C ILE A 74 15.08 -13.16 7.68
N ARG A 75 13.95 -13.22 8.39
CA ARG A 75 13.90 -13.67 9.78
C ARG A 75 14.45 -15.09 9.96
N THR A 76 14.14 -16.00 9.04
CA THR A 76 14.69 -17.37 9.08
C THR A 76 16.20 -17.40 8.91
N VAL A 77 16.77 -16.63 7.97
CA VAL A 77 18.21 -16.60 7.72
C VAL A 77 18.99 -16.04 8.92
N PHE A 78 18.45 -15.03 9.61
CA PHE A 78 19.06 -14.49 10.82
C PHE A 78 19.00 -15.48 11.99
N LYS A 79 17.86 -16.19 12.16
CA LYS A 79 17.74 -17.26 13.15
C LYS A 79 18.72 -18.41 12.87
N ASP A 80 18.86 -18.82 11.62
CA ASP A 80 19.74 -19.92 11.22
C ASP A 80 21.22 -19.56 11.41
N ARG A 81 21.61 -18.31 11.16
CA ARG A 81 22.98 -17.84 11.42
C ARG A 81 23.38 -17.95 12.88
N ILE A 82 22.46 -17.66 13.81
CA ILE A 82 22.72 -17.80 15.26
C ILE A 82 22.94 -19.27 15.61
N ILE A 83 22.07 -20.17 15.13
CA ILE A 83 22.18 -21.62 15.37
C ILE A 83 23.47 -22.18 14.78
N TYR A 84 23.84 -21.73 13.59
CA TYR A 84 25.04 -22.16 12.89
C TYR A 84 26.31 -21.66 13.60
N ARG A 85 26.33 -20.40 14.05
CA ARG A 85 27.42 -19.85 14.88
C ARG A 85 27.64 -20.68 16.13
N ASP A 86 26.58 -21.01 16.88
CA ASP A 86 26.70 -21.76 18.13
C ASP A 86 27.16 -23.22 17.91
N ARG A 87 27.03 -23.73 16.67
CA ARG A 87 27.58 -25.03 16.26
C ARG A 87 29.07 -24.95 15.93
N GLU A 88 29.51 -23.90 15.25
CA GLU A 88 30.91 -23.73 14.82
C GLU A 88 31.81 -23.17 15.93
N VAL A 89 31.28 -22.25 16.73
CA VAL A 89 31.96 -21.63 17.86
C VAL A 89 31.32 -22.14 19.15
N PRO A 90 32.03 -22.98 19.94
CA PRO A 90 31.51 -23.46 21.21
C PRO A 90 31.20 -22.29 22.16
N TYR A 91 30.13 -22.43 22.94
CA TYR A 91 29.70 -21.42 23.91
C TYR A 91 30.78 -21.07 24.95
N GLU A 92 31.66 -22.01 25.28
CA GLU A 92 32.77 -21.77 26.20
C GLU A 92 33.79 -20.77 25.61
N VAL A 93 33.94 -20.72 24.28
CA VAL A 93 34.82 -19.78 23.59
C VAL A 93 34.22 -18.38 23.62
N THR A 94 32.92 -18.24 23.38
CA THR A 94 32.24 -16.92 23.45
C THR A 94 32.28 -16.37 24.87
N LEU A 95 32.00 -17.19 25.89
CA LEU A 95 32.14 -16.79 27.31
C LEU A 95 33.55 -16.34 27.69
N ARG A 96 34.58 -17.01 27.16
CA ARG A 96 35.97 -16.62 27.40
C ARG A 96 36.28 -15.26 26.76
N THR A 97 35.80 -15.05 25.55
CA THR A 97 35.99 -13.79 24.81
C THR A 97 35.27 -12.64 25.50
N ASP A 98 34.02 -12.84 25.95
CA ASP A 98 33.27 -11.85 26.72
C ASP A 98 33.98 -11.44 28.01
N ARG A 99 34.58 -12.41 28.72
CA ARG A 99 35.36 -12.12 29.95
C ARG A 99 36.72 -11.48 29.65
N GLY A 100 37.26 -11.71 28.46
CA GLY A 100 38.56 -11.19 28.03
C GLY A 100 38.50 -9.78 27.44
N CYS A 101 37.33 -9.34 26.98
CA CYS A 101 37.12 -8.03 26.38
C CYS A 101 36.23 -7.17 27.28
N VAL A 102 36.81 -6.16 27.93
CA VAL A 102 36.03 -5.21 28.74
C VAL A 102 35.58 -4.06 27.86
N ILE A 103 34.27 -3.87 27.77
CA ILE A 103 33.67 -2.74 27.05
C ILE A 103 33.60 -1.52 28.00
N PRO A 104 34.16 -0.36 27.64
CA PRO A 104 34.12 0.83 28.48
C PRO A 104 32.77 1.54 28.41
N LYS A 105 32.38 2.25 29.48
CA LYS A 105 31.07 2.95 29.55
C LYS A 105 30.91 4.05 28.51
N TYR A 106 31.98 4.74 28.12
CA TYR A 106 31.89 5.77 27.08
C TYR A 106 31.41 5.18 25.74
N PHE A 107 31.84 3.96 25.39
CA PHE A 107 31.41 3.28 24.16
C PHE A 107 29.91 3.05 24.19
N VAL A 108 29.39 2.53 25.31
CA VAL A 108 27.94 2.26 25.49
C VAL A 108 27.14 3.55 25.39
N SER A 109 27.60 4.62 26.04
CA SER A 109 26.96 5.94 25.97
C SER A 109 26.90 6.49 24.55
N MET A 110 28.03 6.44 23.82
CA MET A 110 28.12 6.88 22.43
C MET A 110 27.24 6.04 21.51
N TRP A 111 27.27 4.71 21.65
CA TRP A 111 26.45 3.78 20.87
C TRP A 111 24.96 4.05 21.07
N ASN A 112 24.53 4.21 22.32
CA ASN A 112 23.13 4.52 22.64
C ASN A 112 22.70 5.89 22.10
N SER A 113 23.58 6.89 22.19
CA SER A 113 23.31 8.23 21.63
C SER A 113 23.14 8.16 20.12
N ALA A 114 24.01 7.44 19.41
CA ALA A 114 23.92 7.23 17.97
C ALA A 114 22.61 6.52 17.58
N ASN A 115 22.22 5.47 18.31
CA ASN A 115 20.97 4.74 18.08
C ASN A 115 19.71 5.58 18.36
N GLN A 116 19.81 6.61 19.20
CA GLN A 116 18.73 7.56 19.48
C GLN A 116 18.75 8.77 18.54
N GLY A 117 19.75 8.90 17.65
CA GLY A 117 19.95 10.08 16.82
C GLY A 117 20.37 11.32 17.61
N ALA A 118 20.88 11.15 18.84
CA ALA A 118 21.36 12.23 19.69
C ALA A 118 22.87 12.47 19.47
N VAL A 119 23.27 13.75 19.45
CA VAL A 119 24.69 14.12 19.44
C VAL A 119 25.25 13.93 20.85
N PRO A 120 26.32 13.14 21.05
CA PRO A 120 26.93 12.95 22.36
C PRO A 120 27.41 14.29 22.94
N ASP A 121 27.27 14.45 24.26
CA ASP A 121 27.82 15.60 24.95
C ASP A 121 29.36 15.56 24.92
N ALA A 122 29.96 16.37 24.04
CA ALA A 122 31.41 16.48 23.91
C ALA A 122 32.10 17.11 25.14
N ALA A 123 31.34 17.71 26.07
CA ALA A 123 31.86 18.26 27.31
C ALA A 123 31.95 17.20 28.44
N GLY A 124 31.23 16.08 28.30
CA GLY A 124 31.37 14.92 29.17
C GLY A 124 32.69 14.20 28.86
N GLY A 125 33.61 14.17 29.83
CA GLY A 125 34.88 13.45 29.68
C GLY A 125 34.70 11.95 29.37
N ILE A 126 35.78 11.32 28.91
CA ILE A 126 35.78 9.89 28.53
C ILE A 126 35.79 9.03 29.80
N ASP A 127 34.72 8.25 30.03
CA ASP A 127 34.64 7.25 31.10
C ASP A 127 35.10 5.87 30.61
N GLU A 128 36.37 5.57 30.89
CA GLU A 128 37.04 4.29 30.60
C GLU A 128 36.68 3.17 31.59
N SER A 129 35.81 3.41 32.58
CA SER A 129 35.42 2.35 33.51
C SER A 129 34.66 1.22 32.80
N ALA A 130 34.84 0.00 33.31
CA ALA A 130 34.16 -1.19 32.79
C ALA A 130 32.64 -1.00 32.82
N SER A 131 31.99 -1.29 31.69
CA SER A 131 30.54 -1.40 31.60
C SER A 131 30.08 -2.82 31.89
N ASP A 132 28.78 -2.99 32.16
CA ASP A 132 28.14 -4.30 32.33
C ASP A 132 27.78 -4.97 30.98
N VAL A 133 28.17 -4.37 29.85
CA VAL A 133 27.84 -4.85 28.50
C VAL A 133 28.94 -5.79 28.00
N GLY A 134 28.56 -7.03 27.66
CA GLY A 134 29.47 -8.00 27.05
C GLY A 134 29.61 -7.82 25.54
N LEU A 135 30.65 -8.42 24.95
CA LEU A 135 30.86 -8.39 23.49
C LEU A 135 29.72 -9.12 22.76
N THR A 136 29.24 -10.24 23.32
CA THR A 136 28.06 -10.97 22.81
C THR A 136 26.79 -10.11 22.81
N ASP A 137 26.63 -9.17 23.74
CA ASP A 137 25.46 -8.29 23.77
C ASP A 137 25.52 -7.26 22.64
N VAL A 138 26.71 -6.71 22.36
CA VAL A 138 26.96 -5.81 21.21
C VAL A 138 26.74 -6.56 19.90
N GLU A 139 27.26 -7.78 19.78
CA GLU A 139 27.05 -8.64 18.60
C GLU A 139 25.56 -8.90 18.38
N ARG A 140 24.84 -9.34 19.42
CA ARG A 140 23.40 -9.62 19.34
C ARG A 140 22.62 -8.39 18.90
N GLN A 141 22.94 -7.24 19.48
CA GLN A 141 22.28 -5.99 19.12
C GLN A 141 22.57 -5.59 17.67
N LYS A 142 23.80 -5.75 17.21
CA LYS A 142 24.18 -5.44 15.84
C LYS A 142 23.49 -6.35 14.82
N GLU A 143 23.33 -7.63 15.15
CA GLU A 143 22.63 -8.59 14.29
C GLU A 143 21.14 -8.22 14.16
N LEU A 144 20.48 -7.84 15.27
CA LEU A 144 19.09 -7.35 15.26
C LEU A 144 18.93 -6.07 14.42
N GLU A 145 19.83 -5.11 14.59
CA GLU A 145 19.82 -3.87 13.78
C GLU A 145 20.00 -4.16 12.29
N SER A 146 20.85 -5.13 11.96
CA SER A 146 21.10 -5.55 10.58
C SER A 146 19.88 -6.26 9.98
N GLU A 147 19.19 -7.10 10.76
CA GLU A 147 17.93 -7.75 10.36
C GLU A 147 16.87 -6.70 10.00
N VAL A 148 16.65 -5.72 10.88
CA VAL A 148 15.67 -4.64 10.64
C VAL A 148 16.06 -3.78 9.44
N CYS A 149 17.34 -3.44 9.29
CA CYS A 149 17.82 -2.64 8.16
C CYS A 149 17.59 -3.34 6.81
N ILE A 150 17.92 -4.63 6.73
CA ILE A 150 17.70 -5.44 5.52
C ILE A 150 16.20 -5.59 5.25
N ALA A 151 15.38 -5.85 6.27
CA ALA A 151 13.93 -5.94 6.11
C ALA A 151 13.32 -4.63 5.59
N ASN A 152 13.74 -3.48 6.14
CA ASN A 152 13.27 -2.17 5.67
C ASN A 152 13.72 -1.89 4.23
N THR A 153 14.94 -2.30 3.86
CA THR A 153 15.45 -2.13 2.49
C THR A 153 14.62 -2.94 1.50
N GLU A 154 14.32 -4.21 1.80
CA GLU A 154 13.45 -5.05 0.96
C GLU A 154 12.03 -4.48 0.86
N GLN A 155 11.47 -3.95 1.96
CA GLN A 155 10.18 -3.26 1.93
C GLN A 155 10.19 -2.02 1.02
N LEU A 156 11.26 -1.22 1.07
CA LEU A 156 11.41 -0.04 0.22
C LEU A 156 11.59 -0.39 -1.25
N ILE A 157 12.31 -1.47 -1.56
CA ILE A 157 12.42 -2.01 -2.93
C ILE A 157 11.05 -2.46 -3.42
N GLY A 158 10.34 -3.28 -2.62
CA GLY A 158 9.00 -3.74 -2.96
C GLY A 158 7.99 -2.60 -3.15
N LEU A 159 8.08 -1.55 -2.34
CA LEU A 159 7.26 -0.35 -2.51
C LEU A 159 7.57 0.37 -3.82
N GLN A 160 8.84 0.56 -4.16
CA GLN A 160 9.25 1.20 -5.41
C GLN A 160 8.78 0.41 -6.63
N ASP A 161 8.91 -0.92 -6.60
CA ASP A 161 8.43 -1.81 -7.64
C ASP A 161 6.91 -1.75 -7.78
N TRP A 162 6.17 -1.76 -6.66
CA TRP A 162 4.71 -1.62 -6.67
C TRP A 162 4.28 -0.27 -7.25
N VAL A 163 4.92 0.85 -6.87
CA VAL A 163 4.63 2.16 -7.46
C VAL A 163 4.90 2.16 -8.97
N ALA A 164 5.99 1.54 -9.41
CA ALA A 164 6.31 1.43 -10.84
C ALA A 164 5.25 0.62 -11.61
N GLN A 165 4.77 -0.49 -11.02
CA GLN A 165 3.69 -1.30 -11.60
C GLN A 165 2.37 -0.56 -11.66
N GLN A 166 2.00 0.17 -10.60
CA GLN A 166 0.79 0.99 -10.57
C GLN A 166 0.79 2.11 -11.61
N LEU A 167 1.95 2.71 -11.89
CA LEU A 167 2.11 3.72 -12.96
C LEU A 167 2.11 3.10 -14.37
N ALA A 168 2.46 1.82 -14.49
CA ALA A 168 2.44 1.09 -15.76
C ALA A 168 1.03 0.63 -16.16
N VAL A 169 0.15 0.38 -15.20
CA VAL A 169 -1.29 0.11 -15.42
C VAL A 169 -1.97 1.43 -15.84
N LYS A 170 -2.19 1.59 -17.16
CA LYS A 170 -2.89 2.72 -17.80
C LYS A 170 -4.16 2.26 -18.49
#